data_AF-A0A7V0Z3N8-F1
#
_entry.id   AF-A0A7V0Z3N8-F1
#
_cell.length_a   1.000
_cell.length_b   1.000
_cell.length_c   1.000
_cell.angle_alpha   90.00
_cell.angle_beta   90.00
_cell.angle_gamma   90.00
#
_symmetry.space_group_name_H-M   'P 1'
#
loop_
_entity.id
_entity.type
_entity.pdbx_description
1 polymer ?
#
loop_
_entity_poly.entity_id
_entity_poly.type
_entity_poly.pdbx_seq_one_letter_code
_entity_poly.pdbx_strand_id
1 'polypeptide(L)'
;MAWAGKNHLENLEEILMNLQWLIQPDTVITELPFDLEFLRRPDVETFAEWCPKAVSKQELEEGRYTINKYLVKFFIDKTYPQLSEVGKKEKIDKIIQDIHKFLKKPNYEPIYLNNENIEKILEETNNKPGETHIDKTKRRIKIAVSLRWLQHKSLYNKLSEETKHYIRRIGDLYGQLNQNQHIDTTQLHNYSAPREDLSILIDDYETKIELTLLTADQEIKKAKQRIGGINYNGLGVVREPLNKIKKFIEKRSGSDYDEVERFKDSIFITIILNYIKDPYIQKTPDAKSVINLVVPIYIKFKNLDV
;
A
#
# COMPACT_ATOMS: atom_id res chain seq x y z
N MET A 1 -11.19 13.85 11.21
CA MET A 1 -11.47 12.44 11.48
C MET A 1 -10.35 11.62 10.86
N ALA A 2 -9.22 11.65 11.57
CA ALA A 2 -8.47 10.42 11.84
C ALA A 2 -9.45 9.37 12.44
N TRP A 3 -9.06 8.10 12.48
CA TRP A 3 -9.88 6.98 13.00
C TRP A 3 -10.80 7.39 14.15
N ALA A 4 -12.03 6.86 14.19
CA ALA A 4 -13.03 7.26 15.20
C ALA A 4 -12.42 7.24 16.62
N GLY A 5 -12.26 8.42 17.21
CA GLY A 5 -11.72 8.60 18.57
C GLY A 5 -10.21 8.85 18.72
N LYS A 6 -9.41 8.89 17.64
CA LYS A 6 -7.95 9.16 17.70
C LYS A 6 -7.52 10.26 16.73
N ASN A 7 -6.43 10.97 17.04
CA ASN A 7 -5.78 11.93 16.16
C ASN A 7 -4.71 11.26 15.26
N HIS A 8 -4.18 11.98 14.26
CA HIS A 8 -3.21 11.40 13.30
C HIS A 8 -1.93 10.86 13.95
N LEU A 9 -1.45 11.45 15.05
CA LEU A 9 -0.27 10.95 15.76
C LEU A 9 -0.55 9.64 16.48
N GLU A 10 -1.70 9.54 17.14
CA GLU A 10 -2.11 8.31 17.83
C GLU A 10 -2.28 7.15 16.83
N ASN A 11 -2.72 7.45 15.61
CA ASN A 11 -2.81 6.45 14.55
C ASN A 11 -1.43 6.00 14.06
N LEU A 12 -0.49 6.93 13.91
CA LEU A 12 0.88 6.62 13.48
C LEU A 12 1.64 5.83 14.56
N GLU A 13 1.47 6.18 15.84
CA GLU A 13 2.01 5.45 16.98
C GLU A 13 1.51 4.00 16.99
N GLU A 14 0.19 3.82 16.84
CA GLU A 14 -0.41 2.49 16.78
C GLU A 14 0.11 1.68 15.58
N ILE A 15 0.28 2.31 14.41
CA ILE A 15 0.86 1.64 13.23
C ILE A 15 2.29 1.20 13.55
N LEU A 16 3.13 2.08 14.11
CA LEU A 16 4.52 1.77 14.41
C LEU A 16 4.67 0.65 15.43
N MET A 17 3.90 0.70 16.53
CA MET A 17 3.88 -0.39 17.52
C MET A 17 3.49 -1.72 16.88
N ASN A 18 2.49 -1.73 15.98
CA ASN A 18 2.09 -2.96 15.31
C ASN A 18 3.11 -3.43 14.28
N LEU A 19 3.82 -2.54 13.58
CA LEU A 19 4.83 -2.93 12.60
C LEU A 19 5.99 -3.69 13.23
N GLN A 20 6.39 -3.36 14.47
CA GLN A 20 7.41 -4.12 15.20
C GLN A 20 7.00 -5.59 15.38
N TRP A 21 5.72 -5.85 15.64
CA TRP A 21 5.19 -7.22 15.74
C TRP A 21 4.97 -7.87 14.38
N LEU A 22 4.65 -7.09 13.35
CA LEU A 22 4.30 -7.61 12.03
C LEU A 22 5.52 -7.92 11.14
N ILE A 23 6.69 -7.35 11.40
CA ILE A 23 7.89 -7.50 10.57
C ILE A 23 8.86 -8.47 11.25
N GLN A 24 8.38 -9.63 11.75
CA GLN A 24 9.29 -10.62 12.32
C GLN A 24 10.12 -11.29 11.20
N PRO A 25 11.45 -11.40 11.31
CA PRO A 25 12.31 -11.78 10.18
C PRO A 25 11.99 -13.15 9.58
N ASP A 26 11.67 -14.11 10.44
CA ASP A 26 11.31 -15.48 10.10
C ASP A 26 9.96 -15.58 9.37
N THR A 27 9.06 -14.62 9.63
CA THR A 27 7.75 -14.55 8.99
C THR A 27 7.74 -13.65 7.76
N VAL A 28 8.62 -12.67 7.64
CA VAL A 28 8.56 -11.71 6.54
C VAL A 28 8.72 -12.39 5.18
N ILE A 29 9.71 -13.25 4.97
CA ILE A 29 9.86 -13.90 3.64
C ILE A 29 8.78 -14.94 3.36
N THR A 30 8.27 -15.59 4.41
CA THR A 30 7.30 -16.68 4.29
C THR A 30 5.86 -16.17 4.18
N GLU A 31 5.50 -15.09 4.86
CA GLU A 31 4.16 -14.49 4.89
C GLU A 31 3.94 -13.39 3.85
N LEU A 32 4.97 -12.62 3.48
CA LEU A 32 4.86 -11.58 2.45
C LEU A 32 4.21 -12.05 1.14
N PRO A 33 4.46 -13.26 0.60
CA PRO A 33 3.71 -13.75 -0.57
C PRO A 33 2.21 -13.92 -0.29
N PHE A 34 1.82 -14.36 0.91
CA PHE A 34 0.42 -14.48 1.30
C PHE A 34 -0.23 -13.11 1.53
N ASP A 35 0.52 -12.15 2.05
CA ASP A 35 0.06 -10.77 2.21
C ASP A 35 -0.11 -10.04 0.86
N LEU A 36 0.65 -10.40 -0.17
CA LEU A 36 0.38 -9.94 -1.53
C LEU A 36 -0.95 -10.48 -2.09
N GLU A 37 -1.49 -11.59 -1.58
CA GLU A 37 -2.84 -12.01 -1.94
C GLU A 37 -3.89 -11.02 -1.49
N PHE A 38 -3.67 -10.38 -0.33
CA PHE A 38 -4.53 -9.29 0.15
C PHE A 38 -4.48 -8.07 -0.78
N LEU A 39 -3.39 -7.89 -1.50
CA LEU A 39 -3.23 -6.83 -2.49
C LEU A 39 -3.79 -7.18 -3.86
N ARG A 40 -4.31 -8.40 -4.08
CA ARG A 40 -4.99 -8.74 -5.34
C ARG A 40 -6.21 -7.86 -5.53
N ARG A 41 -6.42 -7.41 -6.77
CA ARG A 41 -7.69 -6.85 -7.18
C ARG A 41 -8.67 -7.96 -7.49
N PRO A 42 -9.81 -8.07 -6.78
CA PRO A 42 -10.90 -8.91 -7.22
C PRO A 42 -11.32 -8.56 -8.66
N ASP A 43 -11.95 -9.51 -9.34
CA ASP A 43 -12.50 -9.27 -10.68
C ASP A 43 -13.47 -8.07 -10.71
N VAL A 44 -14.19 -7.85 -9.60
CA VAL A 44 -15.11 -6.72 -9.42
C VAL A 44 -14.37 -5.39 -9.21
N GLU A 45 -13.25 -5.37 -8.47
CA GLU A 45 -12.41 -4.16 -8.34
C GLU A 45 -11.80 -3.82 -9.70
N THR A 46 -11.26 -4.82 -10.40
CA THR A 46 -10.70 -4.66 -11.74
C THR A 46 -11.75 -4.11 -12.73
N PHE A 47 -12.99 -4.62 -12.66
CA PHE A 47 -14.12 -4.11 -13.44
C PHE A 47 -14.42 -2.64 -13.09
N ALA A 48 -14.54 -2.32 -11.80
CA ALA A 48 -14.87 -0.97 -11.33
C ALA A 48 -13.82 0.08 -11.72
N GLU A 49 -12.53 -0.27 -11.74
CA GLU A 49 -11.45 0.64 -12.16
C GLU A 49 -11.23 0.70 -13.67
N TRP A 50 -11.63 -0.35 -14.38
CA TRP A 50 -11.65 -0.35 -15.84
C TRP A 50 -12.74 0.59 -16.35
N CYS A 51 -13.91 0.65 -15.71
CA CYS A 51 -15.04 1.48 -16.14
C CYS A 51 -14.67 2.96 -16.41
N PRO A 52 -13.96 3.68 -15.51
CA PRO A 52 -13.52 5.06 -15.76
C PRO A 52 -12.49 5.23 -16.89
N LYS A 53 -11.77 4.15 -17.25
CA LYS A 53 -10.70 4.15 -18.27
C LYS A 53 -11.18 3.62 -19.62
N ALA A 54 -12.34 2.97 -19.63
CA ALA A 54 -12.97 2.43 -20.83
C ALA A 54 -13.44 3.55 -21.76
N VAL A 55 -13.40 3.24 -23.06
CA VAL A 55 -13.21 4.18 -24.16
C VAL A 55 -14.45 5.06 -24.43
N SER A 56 -14.16 6.35 -24.63
CA SER A 56 -14.99 7.51 -25.01
C SER A 56 -16.27 7.82 -24.22
N LYS A 57 -16.38 9.08 -23.77
CA LYS A 57 -17.57 9.68 -23.14
C LYS A 57 -18.83 9.49 -23.99
N GLN A 58 -18.66 9.48 -25.31
CA GLN A 58 -19.74 9.28 -26.28
C GLN A 58 -20.21 7.82 -26.35
N GLU A 59 -19.30 6.85 -26.35
CA GLU A 59 -19.66 5.42 -26.24
C GLU A 59 -20.18 5.05 -24.85
N LEU A 60 -19.89 5.82 -23.79
CA LEU A 60 -20.46 5.68 -22.45
C LEU A 60 -21.83 6.39 -22.29
N GLU A 61 -22.12 7.43 -23.06
CA GLU A 61 -23.35 8.24 -22.97
C GLU A 61 -24.41 7.84 -24.01
N GLU A 62 -24.02 7.32 -25.19
CA GLU A 62 -24.95 6.87 -26.24
C GLU A 62 -25.65 5.55 -25.89
N GLY A 63 -25.02 4.72 -25.05
CA GLY A 63 -25.71 3.61 -24.40
C GLY A 63 -26.23 4.04 -23.03
N ARG A 64 -27.50 3.77 -22.76
CA ARG A 64 -28.04 3.80 -21.40
C ARG A 64 -27.41 2.62 -20.63
N TYR A 65 -26.17 2.75 -20.14
CA TYR A 65 -25.45 1.62 -19.54
C TYR A 65 -25.90 1.36 -18.11
N THR A 66 -27.01 0.63 -18.04
CA THR A 66 -27.26 -0.32 -16.98
C THR A 66 -26.06 -1.29 -16.86
N ILE A 67 -25.75 -1.79 -15.65
CA ILE A 67 -24.89 -2.98 -15.48
C ILE A 67 -25.59 -4.17 -16.15
N ASN A 68 -25.36 -4.30 -17.45
CA ASN A 68 -25.89 -5.34 -18.30
C ASN A 68 -24.74 -6.32 -18.59
N LYS A 69 -25.06 -7.61 -18.70
CA LYS A 69 -24.17 -8.69 -19.14
C LYS A 69 -23.23 -8.30 -20.28
N TYR A 70 -23.65 -7.43 -21.22
CA TYR A 70 -22.81 -6.96 -22.32
C TYR A 70 -21.61 -6.10 -21.90
N LEU A 71 -21.75 -5.22 -20.90
CA LEU A 71 -20.64 -4.39 -20.42
C LEU A 71 -19.60 -5.25 -19.70
N VAL A 72 -20.08 -6.15 -18.83
CA VAL A 72 -19.21 -7.12 -18.14
C VAL A 72 -18.56 -8.07 -19.15
N LYS A 73 -19.31 -8.52 -20.16
CA LYS A 73 -18.76 -9.33 -21.26
C LYS A 73 -17.65 -8.60 -22.00
N PHE A 74 -17.85 -7.33 -22.37
CA PHE A 74 -16.83 -6.55 -23.05
C PHE A 74 -15.57 -6.38 -22.20
N PHE A 75 -15.73 -6.09 -20.91
CA PHE A 75 -14.62 -6.10 -19.96
C PHE A 75 -13.89 -7.46 -19.94
N ILE A 76 -14.62 -8.58 -19.86
CA ILE A 76 -14.04 -9.92 -19.84
C ILE A 76 -13.31 -10.26 -21.14
N ASP A 77 -13.91 -9.95 -22.30
CA ASP A 77 -13.30 -10.20 -23.61
C ASP A 77 -12.01 -9.40 -23.81
N LYS A 78 -11.92 -8.19 -23.24
CA LYS A 78 -10.72 -7.35 -23.31
C LYS A 78 -9.66 -7.72 -22.28
N THR A 79 -10.07 -8.08 -21.07
CA THR A 79 -9.16 -8.27 -19.93
C THR A 79 -8.69 -9.72 -19.79
N TYR A 80 -9.51 -10.67 -20.24
CA TYR A 80 -9.24 -12.11 -20.13
C TYR A 80 -9.44 -12.85 -21.47
N PRO A 81 -8.75 -12.44 -22.56
CA PRO A 81 -8.92 -13.04 -23.89
C PRO A 81 -8.56 -14.53 -23.93
N GLN A 82 -7.75 -15.02 -22.99
CA GLN A 82 -7.29 -16.40 -22.86
C GLN A 82 -8.33 -17.38 -22.32
N LEU A 83 -9.44 -16.90 -21.76
CA LEU A 83 -10.48 -17.77 -21.21
C LEU A 83 -11.29 -18.43 -22.32
N SER A 84 -11.67 -19.69 -22.11
CA SER A 84 -12.66 -20.37 -22.97
C SER A 84 -14.03 -19.68 -22.86
N GLU A 85 -14.90 -19.88 -23.84
CA GLU A 85 -16.25 -19.30 -23.82
C GLU A 85 -17.06 -19.72 -22.57
N VAL A 86 -16.86 -20.94 -22.08
CA VAL A 86 -17.45 -21.40 -20.81
C VAL A 86 -16.89 -20.63 -19.62
N GLY A 87 -15.55 -20.51 -19.53
CA GLY A 87 -14.90 -19.76 -18.44
C GLY A 87 -15.24 -18.27 -18.45
N LYS A 88 -15.38 -17.65 -19.62
CA LYS A 88 -15.86 -16.26 -19.75
C LYS A 88 -17.28 -16.11 -19.22
N LYS A 89 -18.19 -17.03 -19.55
CA LYS A 89 -19.58 -17.00 -19.10
C LYS A 89 -19.68 -17.11 -17.57
N GLU A 90 -18.98 -18.07 -16.97
CA GLU A 90 -18.93 -18.23 -15.51
C GLU A 90 -18.40 -16.96 -14.83
N LYS A 91 -17.36 -16.35 -15.40
CA LYS A 91 -16.77 -15.11 -14.87
C LYS A 91 -17.70 -13.91 -14.97
N ILE A 92 -18.44 -13.78 -16.08
CA ILE A 92 -19.48 -12.75 -16.26
C ILE A 92 -20.56 -12.89 -15.19
N ASP A 93 -21.11 -14.10 -15.02
CA ASP A 93 -22.20 -14.33 -14.07
C ASP A 93 -21.74 -14.07 -12.63
N LYS A 94 -20.50 -14.45 -12.27
CA LYS A 94 -19.91 -14.18 -10.95
C LYS A 94 -19.75 -12.69 -10.66
N ILE A 95 -19.14 -11.91 -11.56
CA ILE A 95 -18.95 -10.46 -11.37
C ILE A 95 -20.31 -9.77 -11.18
N ILE A 96 -21.33 -10.16 -11.94
CA ILE A 96 -22.68 -9.58 -11.82
C ILE A 96 -23.32 -9.92 -10.47
N GLN A 97 -23.21 -11.17 -10.02
CA GLN A 97 -23.73 -11.58 -8.70
C GLN A 97 -23.04 -10.79 -7.58
N ASP A 98 -21.72 -10.65 -7.64
CA ASP A 98 -20.95 -9.93 -6.63
C ASP A 98 -21.31 -8.43 -6.62
N ILE A 99 -21.41 -7.79 -7.79
CA ILE A 99 -21.86 -6.38 -7.90
C ILE A 99 -23.26 -6.19 -7.29
N HIS A 100 -24.22 -7.07 -7.60
CA HIS A 100 -25.55 -6.99 -7.03
C HIS A 100 -25.55 -7.14 -5.50
N LYS A 101 -24.69 -8.03 -4.98
CA LYS A 101 -24.49 -8.21 -3.54
C LYS A 101 -23.96 -6.95 -2.87
N PHE A 102 -22.95 -6.29 -3.46
CA PHE A 102 -22.41 -5.03 -2.94
C PHE A 102 -23.47 -3.92 -2.90
N LEU A 103 -24.25 -3.81 -3.97
CA LEU A 103 -25.26 -2.77 -4.06
C LEU A 103 -26.55 -3.09 -3.27
N LYS A 104 -26.59 -4.23 -2.56
CA LYS A 104 -27.69 -4.69 -1.69
C LYS A 104 -29.08 -4.49 -2.32
N LYS A 105 -29.19 -4.73 -3.63
CA LYS A 105 -30.47 -4.63 -4.32
C LYS A 105 -31.14 -6.00 -4.42
N PRO A 106 -32.32 -6.20 -3.82
CA PRO A 106 -33.08 -7.43 -3.99
C PRO A 106 -33.61 -7.47 -5.44
N ASN A 107 -33.01 -8.31 -6.27
CA ASN A 107 -33.39 -8.67 -7.65
C ASN A 107 -33.46 -7.54 -8.71
N TYR A 108 -32.64 -7.71 -9.75
CA TYR A 108 -32.82 -7.25 -11.15
C TYR A 108 -33.30 -5.82 -11.44
N GLU A 109 -33.22 -4.90 -10.49
CA GLU A 109 -33.34 -3.49 -10.83
C GLU A 109 -32.09 -3.03 -11.60
N PRO A 110 -32.27 -2.25 -12.68
CA PRO A 110 -31.18 -1.55 -13.34
C PRO A 110 -30.29 -0.80 -12.34
N ILE A 111 -29.05 -1.24 -12.20
CA ILE A 111 -28.01 -0.45 -11.54
C ILE A 111 -27.40 0.46 -12.59
N TYR A 112 -27.42 1.77 -12.32
CA TYR A 112 -26.70 2.75 -13.11
C TYR A 112 -25.25 2.82 -12.63
N LEU A 113 -24.27 2.54 -13.48
CA LEU A 113 -22.86 2.80 -13.17
C LEU A 113 -22.58 4.30 -13.29
N ASN A 114 -22.75 5.02 -12.19
CA ASN A 114 -22.23 6.37 -12.03
C ASN A 114 -20.95 6.34 -11.17
N ASN A 115 -20.22 7.46 -11.11
CA ASN A 115 -19.01 7.56 -10.31
C ASN A 115 -19.25 7.19 -8.84
N GLU A 116 -20.40 7.57 -8.27
CA GLU A 116 -20.78 7.26 -6.90
C GLU A 116 -20.91 5.74 -6.64
N ASN A 117 -21.58 5.00 -7.53
CA ASN A 117 -21.72 3.55 -7.42
C ASN A 117 -20.40 2.82 -7.69
N ILE A 118 -19.56 3.35 -8.59
CA ILE A 118 -18.20 2.84 -8.82
C ILE A 118 -17.35 3.03 -7.56
N GLU A 119 -17.36 4.23 -6.98
CA GLU A 119 -16.66 4.55 -5.74
C GLU A 119 -17.13 3.67 -4.58
N LYS A 120 -18.44 3.42 -4.48
CA LYS A 120 -19.01 2.50 -3.48
C LYS A 120 -18.57 1.05 -3.68
N ILE A 121 -18.54 0.57 -4.93
CA ILE A 121 -18.01 -0.78 -5.24
C ILE A 121 -16.52 -0.84 -4.86
N LEU A 122 -15.73 0.18 -5.19
CA LEU A 122 -14.32 0.27 -4.81
C LEU A 122 -14.16 0.30 -3.29
N GLU A 123 -15.02 1.01 -2.55
CA GLU A 123 -15.00 1.05 -1.08
C GLU A 123 -15.31 -0.29 -0.44
N GLU A 124 -16.35 -0.97 -0.90
CA GLU A 124 -16.77 -2.26 -0.36
C GLU A 124 -15.85 -3.41 -0.80
N THR A 125 -15.30 -3.38 -2.02
CA THR A 125 -14.31 -4.38 -2.49
C THR A 125 -12.95 -4.21 -1.84
N ASN A 126 -12.56 -2.97 -1.55
CA ASN A 126 -11.47 -2.68 -0.65
C ASN A 126 -11.76 -3.12 0.79
N ASN A 127 -12.90 -3.75 1.12
CA ASN A 127 -13.22 -4.28 2.44
C ASN A 127 -13.49 -5.78 2.47
N LYS A 128 -12.54 -6.59 3.00
CA LYS A 128 -12.87 -7.98 3.36
C LYS A 128 -13.92 -7.98 4.48
N PRO A 129 -14.88 -8.92 4.48
CA PRO A 129 -15.84 -9.07 5.57
C PRO A 129 -15.13 -9.21 6.92
N GLY A 130 -15.41 -8.29 7.85
CA GLY A 130 -14.78 -8.24 9.18
C GLY A 130 -13.41 -7.54 9.23
N GLU A 131 -12.83 -7.14 8.10
CA GLU A 131 -11.55 -6.41 8.06
C GLU A 131 -11.77 -4.90 7.98
N THR A 132 -11.24 -4.17 8.96
CA THR A 132 -11.35 -2.70 8.96
C THR A 132 -10.43 -2.08 7.89
N HIS A 133 -10.69 -0.83 7.48
CA HIS A 133 -9.75 -0.08 6.63
C HIS A 133 -8.38 0.10 7.31
N ILE A 134 -8.37 0.16 8.64
CA ILE A 134 -7.16 0.30 9.45
C ILE A 134 -6.25 -0.90 9.25
N ASP A 135 -6.80 -2.10 9.31
CA ASP A 135 -6.04 -3.35 9.14
C ASP A 135 -5.43 -3.44 7.75
N LYS A 136 -6.13 -2.93 6.73
CA LYS A 136 -5.62 -2.85 5.36
C LYS A 136 -4.46 -1.89 5.22
N THR A 137 -4.59 -0.72 5.84
CA THR A 137 -3.52 0.28 5.84
C THR A 137 -2.31 -0.24 6.61
N LYS A 138 -2.50 -0.93 7.73
CA LYS A 138 -1.41 -1.62 8.44
C LYS A 138 -0.73 -2.68 7.55
N ARG A 139 -1.48 -3.53 6.83
CA ARG A 139 -0.90 -4.53 5.90
C ARG A 139 -0.15 -3.88 4.74
N ARG A 140 -0.72 -2.85 4.11
CA ARG A 140 -0.05 -2.10 3.03
C ARG A 140 1.27 -1.50 3.51
N ILE A 141 1.28 -0.95 4.72
CA ILE A 141 2.48 -0.40 5.35
C ILE A 141 3.47 -1.53 5.68
N LYS A 142 3.05 -2.67 6.25
CA LYS A 142 3.88 -3.86 6.47
C LYS A 142 4.62 -4.24 5.18
N ILE A 143 3.88 -4.47 4.09
CA ILE A 143 4.44 -4.88 2.79
C ILE A 143 5.43 -3.82 2.26
N ALA A 144 5.07 -2.54 2.31
CA ALA A 144 5.94 -1.45 1.84
C ALA A 144 7.24 -1.36 2.64
N VAL A 145 7.16 -1.47 3.97
CA VAL A 145 8.31 -1.42 4.88
C VAL A 145 9.18 -2.67 4.70
N SER A 146 8.58 -3.86 4.63
CA SER A 146 9.30 -5.12 4.37
C SER A 146 10.04 -5.07 3.04
N LEU A 147 9.40 -4.61 1.97
CA LEU A 147 10.07 -4.45 0.67
C LEU A 147 11.19 -3.42 0.71
N ARG A 148 10.98 -2.29 1.37
CA ARG A 148 12.01 -1.26 1.54
C ARG A 148 13.22 -1.79 2.30
N TRP A 149 12.99 -2.63 3.30
CA TRP A 149 14.03 -3.30 4.06
C TRP A 149 14.77 -4.35 3.24
N LEU A 150 14.04 -5.31 2.66
CA LEU A 150 14.61 -6.41 1.87
C LEU A 150 15.41 -5.92 0.66
N GLN A 151 15.02 -4.79 0.06
CA GLN A 151 15.71 -4.19 -1.08
C GLN A 151 16.84 -3.22 -0.68
N HIS A 152 17.11 -3.06 0.61
CA HIS A 152 18.21 -2.21 1.06
C HIS A 152 19.56 -2.79 0.63
N LYS A 153 20.41 -2.01 -0.08
CA LYS A 153 21.63 -2.53 -0.73
C LYS A 153 22.53 -3.34 0.20
N SER A 154 22.75 -2.87 1.44
CA SER A 154 23.63 -3.55 2.40
C SER A 154 23.15 -4.96 2.76
N LEU A 155 21.83 -5.16 2.82
CA LEU A 155 21.21 -6.44 3.13
C LEU A 155 21.12 -7.26 1.85
N TYR A 156 20.52 -6.68 0.81
CA TYR A 156 20.25 -7.33 -0.46
C TYR A 156 21.50 -7.98 -1.05
N ASN A 157 22.66 -7.32 -0.96
CA ASN A 157 23.92 -7.85 -1.49
C ASN A 157 24.45 -9.09 -0.74
N LYS A 158 24.05 -9.30 0.51
CA LYS A 158 24.46 -10.45 1.33
C LYS A 158 23.62 -11.71 1.08
N LEU A 159 22.42 -11.54 0.51
CA LEU A 159 21.48 -12.64 0.28
C LEU A 159 21.88 -13.50 -0.93
N SER A 160 21.46 -14.75 -0.93
CA SER A 160 21.58 -15.64 -2.08
C SER A 160 20.85 -15.09 -3.33
N GLU A 161 21.29 -15.51 -4.52
CA GLU A 161 20.60 -15.12 -5.77
C GLU A 161 19.15 -15.60 -5.81
N GLU A 162 18.85 -16.75 -5.21
CA GLU A 162 17.48 -17.26 -5.14
C GLU A 162 16.56 -16.32 -4.35
N THR A 163 16.99 -15.92 -3.14
CA THR A 163 16.26 -14.94 -2.32
C THR A 163 16.15 -13.59 -3.02
N LYS A 164 17.22 -13.13 -3.68
CA LYS A 164 17.23 -11.88 -4.45
C LYS A 164 16.19 -11.88 -5.58
N HIS A 165 16.10 -12.97 -6.34
CA HIS A 165 15.11 -13.13 -7.41
C HIS A 165 13.70 -13.14 -6.85
N TYR A 166 13.49 -13.83 -5.73
CA TYR A 166 12.20 -13.85 -5.05
C TYR A 166 11.76 -12.45 -4.59
N ILE A 167 12.64 -11.70 -3.91
CA ILE A 167 12.37 -10.32 -3.48
C ILE A 167 12.05 -9.41 -4.67
N ARG A 168 12.76 -9.55 -5.79
CA ARG A 168 12.47 -8.80 -7.04
C ARG A 168 11.05 -9.10 -7.53
N ARG A 169 10.66 -10.37 -7.65
CA ARG A 169 9.31 -10.76 -8.09
C ARG A 169 8.22 -10.15 -7.22
N ILE A 170 8.35 -10.23 -5.89
CA ILE A 170 7.40 -9.60 -4.96
C ILE A 170 7.36 -8.09 -5.16
N GLY A 171 8.53 -7.45 -5.26
CA GLY A 171 8.64 -6.01 -5.49
C GLY A 171 7.97 -5.57 -6.80
N ASP A 172 8.15 -6.34 -7.87
CA ASP A 172 7.53 -6.07 -9.17
C ASP A 172 6.01 -6.17 -9.10
N LEU A 173 5.46 -7.22 -8.48
CA LEU A 173 4.02 -7.40 -8.30
C LEU A 173 3.42 -6.26 -7.45
N TYR A 174 4.09 -5.87 -6.37
CA TYR A 174 3.70 -4.72 -5.56
C TYR A 174 3.75 -3.40 -6.36
N GLY A 175 4.74 -3.25 -7.24
CA GLY A 175 4.87 -2.11 -8.15
C GLY A 175 3.74 -2.04 -9.18
N GLN A 176 3.40 -3.17 -9.81
CA GLN A 176 2.29 -3.31 -10.75
C GLN A 176 0.95 -2.94 -10.09
N LEU A 177 0.73 -3.38 -8.85
CA LEU A 177 -0.46 -2.97 -8.07
C LEU A 177 -0.58 -1.47 -7.95
N ASN A 178 0.51 -0.82 -7.51
CA ASN A 178 0.52 0.62 -7.28
C ASN A 178 0.27 1.43 -8.56
N GLN A 179 0.47 0.80 -9.73
CA GLN A 179 0.17 1.36 -11.05
C GLN A 179 -1.22 0.94 -11.56
N ASN A 180 -2.03 0.34 -10.70
CA ASN A 180 -3.36 -0.15 -11.01
C ASN A 180 -3.40 -1.22 -12.10
N GLN A 181 -2.38 -2.07 -12.16
CA GLN A 181 -2.26 -3.17 -13.12
C GLN A 181 -2.83 -4.47 -12.53
N HIS A 182 -3.27 -5.36 -13.41
CA HIS A 182 -3.70 -6.71 -13.03
C HIS A 182 -2.50 -7.55 -12.59
N ILE A 183 -2.66 -8.35 -11.54
CA ILE A 183 -1.58 -9.13 -10.93
C ILE A 183 -1.97 -10.60 -10.97
N ASP A 184 -1.12 -11.41 -11.60
CA ASP A 184 -1.21 -12.86 -11.54
C ASP A 184 -0.31 -13.40 -10.43
N THR A 185 -0.90 -13.70 -9.28
CA THR A 185 -0.16 -14.20 -8.12
C THR A 185 0.29 -15.65 -8.25
N THR A 186 -0.12 -16.38 -9.28
CA THR A 186 0.42 -17.74 -9.53
C THR A 186 1.93 -17.69 -9.82
N GLN A 187 2.44 -16.52 -10.22
CA GLN A 187 3.85 -16.22 -10.43
C GLN A 187 4.68 -16.13 -9.16
N LEU A 188 4.05 -16.04 -7.98
CA LEU A 188 4.80 -15.91 -6.71
C LEU A 188 5.56 -17.19 -6.38
N HIS A 189 4.96 -18.35 -6.68
CA HIS A 189 5.39 -19.67 -6.25
C HIS A 189 5.61 -19.78 -4.72
N ASN A 190 5.53 -21.00 -4.18
CA ASN A 190 5.93 -21.20 -2.78
C ASN A 190 7.45 -21.04 -2.71
N TYR A 191 7.91 -20.15 -1.83
CA TYR A 191 9.32 -19.93 -1.57
C TYR A 191 9.61 -20.15 -0.09
N SER A 192 10.69 -20.86 0.19
CA SER A 192 11.24 -20.98 1.53
C SER A 192 12.67 -20.46 1.50
N ALA A 193 12.97 -19.46 2.32
CA ALA A 193 14.32 -18.94 2.44
C ALA A 193 15.29 -20.04 2.91
N PRO A 194 16.49 -20.12 2.32
CA PRO A 194 17.59 -20.90 2.88
C PRO A 194 17.90 -20.47 4.32
N ARG A 195 18.37 -21.40 5.16
CA ARG A 195 18.72 -21.11 6.58
C ARG A 195 19.76 -20.01 6.72
N GLU A 196 20.71 -19.95 5.80
CA GLU A 196 21.78 -18.94 5.77
C GLU A 196 21.20 -17.54 5.53
N ASP A 197 20.30 -17.40 4.55
CA ASP A 197 19.62 -16.14 4.29
C ASP A 197 18.73 -15.73 5.47
N LEU A 198 18.04 -16.69 6.11
CA LEU A 198 17.26 -16.43 7.33
C LEU A 198 18.13 -15.84 8.45
N SER A 199 19.32 -16.39 8.67
CA SER A 199 20.25 -15.85 9.67
C SER A 199 20.66 -14.41 9.34
N ILE A 200 21.02 -14.14 8.08
CA ILE A 200 21.40 -12.79 7.63
C ILE A 200 20.26 -11.78 7.84
N LEU A 201 19.02 -12.21 7.60
CA LEU A 201 17.83 -11.37 7.77
C LEU A 201 17.53 -11.10 9.24
N ILE A 202 17.64 -12.11 10.10
CA ILE A 202 17.47 -11.95 11.55
C ILE A 202 18.50 -10.96 12.09
N ASP A 203 19.78 -11.16 11.75
CA ASP A 203 20.86 -10.30 12.23
C ASP A 203 20.69 -8.83 11.77
N ASP A 204 20.33 -8.60 10.50
CA ASP A 204 20.12 -7.25 9.98
C ASP A 204 18.85 -6.59 10.55
N TYR A 205 17.82 -7.38 10.86
CA TYR A 205 16.61 -6.89 11.51
C TYR A 205 16.87 -6.36 12.91
N GLU A 206 17.49 -7.17 13.77
CA GLU A 206 17.79 -6.82 15.17
C GLU A 206 18.68 -5.58 15.23
N THR A 207 19.68 -5.52 14.34
CA THR A 207 20.66 -4.42 14.32
C THR A 207 20.16 -3.13 13.68
N LYS A 208 19.14 -3.17 12.81
CA LYS A 208 18.69 -1.98 12.07
C LYS A 208 17.21 -1.70 12.22
N ILE A 209 16.34 -2.66 11.95
CA ILE A 209 14.89 -2.41 11.93
C ILE A 209 14.35 -2.21 13.33
N GLU A 210 14.70 -3.07 14.29
CA GLU A 210 14.15 -2.98 15.63
C GLU A 210 14.53 -1.64 16.30
N LEU A 211 15.82 -1.28 16.23
CA LEU A 211 16.32 0.01 16.71
C LEU A 211 15.66 1.20 15.99
N THR A 212 15.42 1.07 14.68
CA THR A 212 14.71 2.08 13.87
C THR A 212 13.30 2.33 14.40
N LEU A 213 12.52 1.25 14.55
CA LEU A 213 11.12 1.32 14.97
C LEU A 213 10.99 1.82 16.41
N LEU A 214 11.86 1.36 17.32
CA LEU A 214 11.92 1.83 18.71
C LEU A 214 12.25 3.32 18.78
N THR A 215 13.23 3.79 18.01
CA THR A 215 13.56 5.23 17.98
C THR A 215 12.41 6.06 17.44
N ALA A 216 11.75 5.58 16.37
CA ALA A 216 10.59 6.28 15.78
C ALA A 216 9.42 6.38 16.78
N ASP A 217 9.12 5.31 17.51
CA ASP A 217 8.12 5.30 18.59
C ASP A 217 8.47 6.32 19.69
N GLN A 218 9.73 6.36 20.12
CA GLN A 218 10.19 7.34 21.11
C GLN A 218 10.04 8.79 20.64
N GLU A 219 10.37 9.09 19.38
CA GLU A 219 10.22 10.44 18.83
C GLU A 219 8.74 10.87 18.75
N ILE A 220 7.83 9.94 18.46
CA ILE A 220 6.39 10.20 18.51
C ILE A 220 5.91 10.41 19.95
N LYS A 221 6.38 9.60 20.91
CA LYS A 221 6.05 9.76 22.33
C LYS A 221 6.56 11.10 22.88
N LYS A 222 7.78 11.51 22.53
CA LYS A 222 8.32 12.84 22.87
C LYS A 222 7.49 13.95 22.24
N ALA A 223 7.10 13.79 20.97
CA ALA A 223 6.20 14.74 20.33
C ALA A 223 4.86 14.85 21.08
N LYS A 224 4.26 13.73 21.50
CA LYS A 224 3.04 13.70 22.34
C LYS A 224 3.23 14.40 23.69
N GLN A 225 4.37 14.21 24.36
CA GLN A 225 4.63 14.87 25.65
C GLN A 225 4.78 16.39 25.50
N ARG A 226 5.32 16.86 24.36
CA ARG A 226 5.42 18.29 24.03
C ARG A 226 4.06 18.92 23.67
N ILE A 227 3.03 18.11 23.38
CA ILE A 227 1.66 18.57 23.02
C ILE A 227 0.85 19.05 24.24
N GLY A 228 1.36 18.92 25.47
CA GLY A 228 0.72 19.41 26.70
C GLY A 228 0.54 20.93 26.82
N GLY A 229 0.98 21.74 25.84
CA GLY A 229 0.82 23.19 25.84
C GLY A 229 0.50 23.75 24.46
N ILE A 230 -0.73 24.24 24.29
CA ILE A 230 -1.17 25.29 23.35
C ILE A 230 -0.79 25.11 21.86
N ASN A 231 -1.78 24.68 21.08
CA ASN A 231 -2.04 24.95 19.66
C ASN A 231 -0.96 24.72 18.56
N TYR A 232 -1.34 23.84 17.62
CA TYR A 232 -0.86 23.62 16.24
C TYR A 232 0.53 23.01 16.00
N ASN A 233 0.54 21.69 15.73
CA ASN A 233 1.11 20.99 14.56
C ASN A 233 1.39 19.53 14.92
N GLY A 234 0.35 18.68 14.90
CA GLY A 234 0.47 17.26 15.26
C GLY A 234 1.50 16.49 14.42
N LEU A 235 1.89 16.95 13.23
CA LEU A 235 2.86 16.25 12.38
C LEU A 235 4.26 16.89 12.38
N GLY A 236 4.61 17.68 13.40
CA GLY A 236 5.96 18.24 13.57
C GLY A 236 7.07 17.18 13.60
N VAL A 237 6.76 15.97 14.08
CA VAL A 237 7.65 14.79 14.10
C VAL A 237 8.11 14.37 12.70
N VAL A 238 7.36 14.74 11.65
CA VAL A 238 7.69 14.47 10.25
C VAL A 238 8.66 15.49 9.69
N ARG A 239 8.64 16.73 10.22
CA ARG A 239 9.48 17.81 9.70
C ARG A 239 10.96 17.56 9.97
N GLU A 240 11.32 16.94 11.08
CA GLU A 240 12.72 16.72 11.42
C GLU A 240 13.40 15.67 10.51
N PRO A 241 12.86 14.45 10.33
CA PRO A 241 13.33 13.49 9.31
C PRO A 241 13.35 14.09 7.91
N LEU A 242 12.30 14.84 7.52
CA LEU A 242 12.27 15.51 6.22
C LEU A 242 13.34 16.58 6.08
N ASN A 243 13.63 17.35 7.14
CA ASN A 243 14.66 18.36 7.13
C ASN A 243 16.07 17.73 7.08
N LYS A 244 16.28 16.59 7.75
CA LYS A 244 17.52 15.80 7.63
C LYS A 244 17.72 15.33 6.19
N ILE A 245 16.71 14.70 5.59
CA ILE A 245 16.74 14.26 4.19
C ILE A 245 16.92 15.44 3.22
N LYS A 246 16.20 16.55 3.44
CA LYS A 246 16.33 17.76 2.63
C LYS A 246 17.74 18.34 2.68
N LYS A 247 18.32 18.46 3.88
CA LYS A 247 19.72 18.91 4.07
C LYS A 247 20.70 17.96 3.37
N PHE A 248 20.47 16.65 3.43
CA PHE A 248 21.27 15.66 2.71
C PHE A 248 21.19 15.83 1.19
N ILE A 249 19.98 15.99 0.64
CA ILE A 249 19.75 16.25 -0.79
C ILE A 249 20.49 17.53 -1.23
N GLU A 250 20.40 18.59 -0.42
CA GLU A 250 20.93 19.93 -0.75
C GLU A 250 22.45 20.05 -0.59
N LYS A 251 23.06 19.32 0.36
CA LYS A 251 24.48 19.44 0.72
C LYS A 251 25.33 18.26 0.26
N ARG A 252 25.18 17.76 -0.97
CA ARG A 252 25.97 16.62 -1.50
C ARG A 252 27.41 16.66 -0.96
N SER A 253 27.73 15.73 -0.05
CA SER A 253 28.96 15.61 0.77
C SER A 253 29.11 16.54 1.99
N GLY A 254 29.09 15.96 3.21
CA GLY A 254 29.61 16.59 4.43
C GLY A 254 28.84 16.40 5.75
N SER A 255 27.76 15.62 5.82
CA SER A 255 27.01 15.42 7.08
C SER A 255 27.11 13.98 7.58
N ASP A 256 27.20 13.81 8.90
CA ASP A 256 27.11 12.57 9.70
C ASP A 256 25.77 11.79 9.54
N TYR A 257 25.11 11.95 8.40
CA TYR A 257 23.88 11.26 8.05
C TYR A 257 24.24 9.90 7.48
N ASP A 258 24.55 8.99 8.41
CA ASP A 258 24.97 7.63 8.12
C ASP A 258 23.87 6.80 7.44
N GLU A 259 24.26 5.62 6.96
CA GLU A 259 23.35 4.71 6.25
C GLU A 259 22.18 4.25 7.13
N VAL A 260 22.37 4.15 8.44
CA VAL A 260 21.34 3.73 9.40
C VAL A 260 20.30 4.83 9.59
N GLU A 261 20.72 6.07 9.80
CA GLU A 261 19.82 7.24 9.88
C GLU A 261 19.07 7.47 8.56
N ARG A 262 19.72 7.25 7.41
CA ARG A 262 19.05 7.27 6.09
C ARG A 262 17.98 6.20 5.97
N PHE A 263 18.28 4.99 6.41
CA PHE A 263 17.34 3.89 6.39
C PHE A 263 16.16 4.17 7.31
N LYS A 264 16.43 4.65 8.53
CA LYS A 264 15.43 5.07 9.52
C LYS A 264 14.43 6.07 8.96
N ASP A 265 14.93 7.19 8.42
CA ASP A 265 14.07 8.24 7.90
C ASP A 265 13.30 7.77 6.64
N SER A 266 13.87 6.85 5.85
CA SER A 266 13.17 6.22 4.71
C SER A 266 11.97 5.39 5.15
N ILE A 267 12.12 4.58 6.20
CA ILE A 267 11.03 3.77 6.76
C ILE A 267 9.94 4.70 7.31
N PHE A 268 10.34 5.76 8.01
CA PHE A 268 9.42 6.75 8.55
C PHE A 268 8.58 7.45 7.47
N ILE A 269 9.22 7.92 6.40
CA ILE A 269 8.51 8.51 5.25
C ILE A 269 7.60 7.49 4.58
N THR A 270 8.04 6.23 4.45
CA THR A 270 7.23 5.16 3.84
C THR A 270 5.92 4.94 4.61
N ILE A 271 5.99 4.91 5.94
CA ILE A 271 4.82 4.75 6.81
C ILE A 271 3.86 5.94 6.63
N ILE A 272 4.38 7.16 6.67
CA ILE A 272 3.59 8.38 6.57
C ILE A 272 2.94 8.50 5.19
N LEU A 273 3.68 8.24 4.11
CA LEU A 273 3.15 8.31 2.76
C LEU A 273 2.04 7.28 2.55
N ASN A 274 2.21 6.04 3.02
CA ASN A 274 1.18 5.02 2.89
C ASN A 274 -0.04 5.31 3.77
N TYR A 275 0.16 5.77 5.00
CA TYR A 275 -0.93 6.22 5.87
C TYR A 275 -1.71 7.38 5.24
N ILE A 276 -1.03 8.39 4.70
CA ILE A 276 -1.72 9.53 4.10
C ILE A 276 -2.27 9.21 2.70
N LYS A 277 -1.76 8.21 1.98
CA LYS A 277 -2.36 7.77 0.70
C LYS A 277 -3.69 7.04 0.87
N ASP A 278 -4.00 6.55 2.07
CA ASP A 278 -5.28 5.93 2.36
C ASP A 278 -6.43 6.94 2.08
N PRO A 279 -7.36 6.63 1.15
CA PRO A 279 -8.44 7.53 0.79
C PRO A 279 -9.43 7.80 1.94
N TYR A 280 -9.50 6.91 2.93
CA TYR A 280 -10.39 7.05 4.10
C TYR A 280 -9.79 7.92 5.20
N ILE A 281 -8.51 8.27 5.12
CA ILE A 281 -7.88 9.22 6.04
C ILE A 281 -8.26 10.64 5.63
N GLN A 282 -9.03 11.32 6.48
CA GLN A 282 -9.41 12.70 6.24
C GLN A 282 -8.17 13.59 6.09
N LYS A 283 -8.07 14.25 4.92
CA LYS A 283 -6.99 15.19 4.62
C LYS A 283 -7.24 16.53 5.29
N THR A 284 -7.02 16.58 6.60
CA THR A 284 -7.03 17.83 7.38
C THR A 284 -6.04 18.85 6.79
N PRO A 285 -6.19 20.17 7.04
CA PRO A 285 -5.21 21.17 6.60
C PRO A 285 -3.76 20.82 6.99
N ASP A 286 -3.58 20.31 8.21
CA ASP A 286 -2.30 19.82 8.72
C ASP A 286 -1.76 18.64 7.90
N ALA A 287 -2.60 17.64 7.62
CA ALA A 287 -2.22 16.50 6.77
C ALA A 287 -1.84 16.97 5.35
N LYS A 288 -2.58 17.91 4.76
CA LYS A 288 -2.28 18.47 3.42
C LYS A 288 -0.95 19.23 3.40
N SER A 289 -0.66 20.01 4.44
CA SER A 289 0.62 20.71 4.60
C SER A 289 1.80 19.73 4.64
N VAL A 290 1.63 18.62 5.36
CA VAL A 290 2.64 17.55 5.43
C VAL A 290 2.80 16.80 4.13
N ILE A 291 1.72 16.48 3.40
CA ILE A 291 1.81 15.88 2.05
C ILE A 291 2.62 16.78 1.14
N ASN A 292 2.31 18.07 1.10
CA ASN A 292 2.99 19.04 0.25
C ASN A 292 4.48 19.18 0.60
N LEU A 293 4.86 18.90 1.85
CA LEU A 293 6.25 18.89 2.29
C LEU A 293 6.95 17.55 1.99
N VAL A 294 6.32 16.42 2.31
CA VAL A 294 6.89 15.07 2.17
C VAL A 294 7.09 14.70 0.72
N VAL A 295 6.08 14.91 -0.14
CA VAL A 295 6.07 14.37 -1.51
C VAL A 295 7.24 14.91 -2.35
N PRO A 296 7.51 16.23 -2.42
CA PRO A 296 8.63 16.74 -3.21
C PRO A 296 10.01 16.28 -2.68
N ILE A 297 10.17 16.22 -1.35
CA ILE A 297 11.41 15.77 -0.70
C ILE A 297 11.64 14.29 -0.99
N TYR A 298 10.60 13.46 -0.85
CA TYR A 298 10.66 12.03 -1.13
C TYR A 298 10.95 11.74 -2.61
N ILE A 299 10.33 12.46 -3.55
CA ILE A 299 10.62 12.28 -4.99
C ILE A 299 12.11 12.59 -5.27
N LYS A 300 12.63 13.70 -4.74
CA LYS A 300 14.05 14.03 -4.87
C LYS A 300 14.94 12.98 -4.23
N PHE A 301 14.59 12.51 -3.03
CA PHE A 301 15.33 11.48 -2.31
C PHE A 301 15.35 10.13 -3.05
N LYS A 302 14.20 9.68 -3.56
CA LYS A 302 14.08 8.45 -4.36
C LYS A 302 14.96 8.49 -5.61
N ASN A 303 15.08 9.65 -6.25
CA ASN A 303 15.85 9.83 -7.48
C ASN A 303 17.36 10.04 -7.25
N LEU A 304 17.85 9.99 -6.00
CA LEU A 304 19.27 10.17 -5.70
C LEU A 304 20.12 8.90 -5.85
N ASP A 305 19.54 7.75 -6.22
CA ASP A 305 20.21 6.45 -6.32
C ASP A 305 21.19 6.19 -5.15
N VAL A 306 20.63 5.84 -4.00
CA VAL A 306 21.37 5.12 -2.95
C VAL A 306 20.72 3.77 -2.74
#